data_AF-A0A0T6B7W0-F1
#
_entry.id   AF-A0A0T6B7W0-F1
#
_cell.length_a   1.000
_cell.length_b   1.000
_cell.length_c   1.000
_cell.angle_alpha   90.00
_cell.angle_beta   90.00
_cell.angle_gamma   90.00
#
_symmetry.space_group_name_H-M   'P 1'
#
loop_
_entity.id
_entity.type
_entity.pdbx_description
1 polymer ?
#
loop_
_entity_poly.entity_id
_entity_poly.type
_entity_poly.pdbx_seq_one_letter_code
_entity_poly.pdbx_strand_id
1 'polypeptide(L)'
;ESTFTVSLAKGSRGLGLSVTGGVDSGGSWPGLIRVKRLFPHQPAASCEMLNVGDLILEVNGITLTGLTNYEALEVLRTASNQVELKICRPPPDVLSCVSPISEVPPPPPRREPPSSLNLTSVSDDEHCLGEFEVTMRKLQGSLGFTLRKEDDSALGHYIRALVREPALTDSRIRAGDKIIAV
;
A
#
# COMPACT_ATOMS: atom_id res chain seq x y z
N GLU A 1 -8.22 -21.35 12.79
CA GLU A 1 -8.25 -20.68 11.48
C GLU A 1 -8.64 -19.23 11.69
N SER A 2 -7.86 -18.27 11.19
CA SER A 2 -8.16 -16.83 11.37
C SER A 2 -8.89 -16.24 10.16
N THR A 3 -9.79 -17.03 9.58
CA THR A 3 -10.52 -16.72 8.36
C THR A 3 -11.99 -16.44 8.68
N PHE A 4 -12.56 -15.39 8.11
CA PHE A 4 -13.95 -14.98 8.29
C PHE A 4 -14.52 -14.39 7.00
N THR A 5 -15.84 -14.31 6.90
CA THR A 5 -16.53 -13.79 5.72
C THR A 5 -17.19 -12.45 6.04
N VAL A 6 -17.10 -11.51 5.11
CA VAL A 6 -17.70 -10.18 5.20
C VAL A 6 -18.54 -9.92 3.95
N SER A 7 -19.81 -9.57 4.14
CA SER A 7 -20.69 -9.18 3.04
C SER A 7 -20.80 -7.65 2.98
N LEU A 8 -20.48 -7.07 1.84
CA LEU A 8 -20.53 -5.63 1.58
C LEU A 8 -21.45 -5.34 0.40
N ALA A 9 -22.15 -4.20 0.46
CA ALA A 9 -22.81 -3.63 -0.70
C ALA A 9 -21.90 -2.58 -1.35
N LYS A 10 -21.77 -2.58 -2.68
CA LYS A 10 -21.04 -1.56 -3.42
C LYS A 10 -21.76 -0.22 -3.29
N GLY A 11 -21.00 0.81 -2.92
CA GLY A 11 -21.46 2.20 -2.93
C GLY A 11 -21.26 2.84 -4.30
N SER A 12 -21.48 4.16 -4.36
CA SER A 12 -21.29 4.97 -5.58
C SER A 12 -19.86 4.92 -6.15
N ARG A 13 -18.86 4.58 -5.32
CA ARG A 13 -17.44 4.44 -5.70
C ARG A 13 -16.92 3.01 -5.52
N GLY A 14 -17.82 2.02 -5.51
CA GLY A 14 -17.48 0.62 -5.26
C GLY A 14 -17.39 0.28 -3.77
N LEU A 15 -16.48 -0.64 -3.43
CA LEU A 15 -16.33 -1.14 -2.05
C LEU A 15 -15.62 -0.13 -1.12
N GLY A 16 -14.85 0.81 -1.68
CA GLY A 16 -14.10 1.79 -0.90
C GLY A 16 -12.95 1.18 -0.11
N LEU A 17 -12.24 0.25 -0.73
CA LEU A 17 -10.98 -0.30 -0.24
C LEU A 17 -9.93 -0.25 -1.35
N SER A 18 -8.66 -0.20 -0.96
CA SER A 18 -7.51 -0.35 -1.84
C SER A 18 -6.80 -1.65 -1.51
N VAL A 19 -6.40 -2.39 -2.54
CA VAL A 19 -5.63 -3.64 -2.37
C VAL A 19 -4.22 -3.52 -2.93
N THR A 20 -3.35 -4.42 -2.51
CA THR A 20 -1.97 -4.60 -2.97
C THR A 20 -1.64 -6.09 -2.95
N GLY A 21 -0.57 -6.50 -3.64
CA GLY A 21 -0.19 -7.92 -3.72
C GLY A 21 -0.69 -8.58 -4.99
N GLY A 22 -0.61 -9.90 -5.08
CA GLY A 22 -0.76 -10.67 -6.31
C GLY A 22 0.54 -11.42 -6.65
N VAL A 23 0.49 -12.33 -7.63
CA VAL A 23 1.68 -13.14 -8.00
C VAL A 23 2.76 -12.33 -8.70
N ASP A 24 2.38 -11.24 -9.35
CA ASP A 24 3.26 -10.24 -9.96
C ASP A 24 3.91 -9.31 -8.91
N SER A 25 3.42 -9.35 -7.68
CA SER A 25 3.98 -8.57 -6.57
C SER A 25 5.12 -9.35 -5.92
N GLY A 26 6.36 -8.94 -6.17
CA GLY A 26 7.57 -9.50 -5.54
C GLY A 26 7.73 -9.22 -4.03
N GLY A 27 6.64 -8.91 -3.31
CA GLY A 27 6.65 -8.55 -1.90
C GLY A 27 6.57 -9.75 -0.95
N SER A 28 6.48 -9.46 0.35
CA SER A 28 6.48 -10.44 1.46
C SER A 28 5.35 -11.50 1.44
N TRP A 29 4.37 -11.39 0.54
CA TRP A 29 3.21 -12.29 0.43
C TRP A 29 2.87 -12.55 -1.05
N PRO A 30 3.72 -13.30 -1.77
CA PRO A 30 3.51 -13.54 -3.19
C PRO A 30 2.19 -14.26 -3.43
N GLY A 31 1.40 -13.77 -4.40
CA GLY A 31 0.12 -14.38 -4.77
C GLY A 31 -1.04 -14.10 -3.83
N LEU A 32 -0.89 -13.26 -2.80
CA LEU A 32 -1.98 -12.90 -1.90
C LEU A 32 -2.39 -11.43 -2.08
N ILE A 33 -3.69 -11.18 -2.00
CA ILE A 33 -4.28 -9.85 -2.10
C ILE A 33 -4.51 -9.30 -0.70
N ARG A 34 -3.95 -8.13 -0.40
CA ARG A 34 -3.97 -7.51 0.93
C ARG A 34 -4.67 -6.16 0.90
N VAL A 35 -5.48 -5.87 1.91
CA VAL A 35 -6.09 -4.56 2.11
C VAL A 35 -5.01 -3.55 2.49
N LYS A 36 -4.71 -2.62 1.59
CA LYS A 36 -3.74 -1.54 1.81
C LYS A 36 -4.37 -0.33 2.51
N ARG A 37 -5.63 -0.03 2.19
CA ARG A 37 -6.33 1.13 2.75
C ARG A 37 -7.84 0.91 2.73
N LEU A 38 -8.52 1.40 3.75
CA LEU A 38 -9.98 1.53 3.78
C LEU A 38 -10.31 3.02 3.68
N PHE A 39 -11.23 3.36 2.79
CA PHE A 39 -11.63 4.75 2.61
C PHE A 39 -12.75 5.10 3.60
N PRO A 40 -12.63 6.19 4.38
CA PRO A 40 -13.64 6.57 5.36
C PRO A 40 -14.98 6.87 4.68
N HIS A 41 -16.07 6.62 5.40
CA HIS A 41 -17.46 6.77 4.92
C HIS A 41 -17.83 5.89 3.72
N GLN A 42 -17.07 4.82 3.48
CA GLN A 42 -17.35 3.85 2.41
C GLN A 42 -17.71 2.48 2.98
N PRO A 43 -18.39 1.61 2.20
CA PRO A 43 -18.89 0.33 2.69
C PRO A 43 -17.85 -0.52 3.42
N ALA A 44 -16.64 -0.62 2.89
CA ALA A 44 -15.58 -1.40 3.51
C ALA A 44 -15.07 -0.84 4.84
N ALA A 45 -15.07 0.49 5.03
CA ALA A 45 -14.72 1.09 6.32
C ALA A 45 -15.90 1.04 7.30
N SER A 46 -17.12 1.27 6.82
CA SER A 46 -18.35 1.27 7.62
C SER A 46 -18.75 -0.11 8.14
N CYS A 47 -18.21 -1.19 7.56
CA CYS A 47 -18.50 -2.53 8.06
C CYS A 47 -17.80 -2.86 9.38
N GLU A 48 -16.75 -2.12 9.76
CA GLU A 48 -15.92 -2.32 10.97
C GLU A 48 -15.31 -3.74 11.15
N MET A 49 -15.61 -4.65 10.23
CA MET A 49 -15.08 -6.01 10.21
C MET A 49 -13.75 -6.12 9.47
N LEU A 50 -13.53 -5.23 8.50
CA LEU A 50 -12.29 -5.18 7.72
C LEU A 50 -11.29 -4.22 8.35
N ASN A 51 -10.02 -4.65 8.37
CA ASN A 51 -8.89 -3.85 8.82
C ASN A 51 -7.84 -3.73 7.72
N VAL A 52 -7.06 -2.65 7.79
CA VAL A 52 -5.85 -2.53 6.96
C VAL A 52 -4.89 -3.65 7.34
N GLY A 53 -4.38 -4.34 6.32
CA GLY A 53 -3.49 -5.47 6.49
C GLY A 53 -4.16 -6.83 6.40
N ASP A 54 -5.49 -6.89 6.38
CA ASP A 54 -6.25 -8.12 6.17
C ASP A 54 -6.02 -8.69 4.75
N LEU A 55 -6.07 -10.01 4.61
CA LEU A 55 -5.87 -10.71 3.33
C LEU A 55 -7.23 -11.09 2.73
N ILE A 56 -7.46 -10.71 1.48
CA ILE A 56 -8.65 -11.12 0.72
C ILE A 56 -8.31 -12.41 -0.02
N LEU A 57 -8.92 -13.50 0.42
CA LEU A 57 -8.72 -14.81 -0.19
C LEU A 57 -9.68 -15.05 -1.35
N GLU A 58 -10.96 -14.67 -1.19
CA GLU A 58 -12.01 -14.96 -2.17
C GLU A 58 -13.02 -13.81 -2.26
N VAL A 59 -13.64 -13.65 -3.43
CA VAL A 59 -14.69 -12.65 -3.74
C VAL A 59 -15.84 -13.35 -4.44
N ASN A 60 -17.03 -13.39 -3.84
CA ASN A 60 -18.21 -14.08 -4.38
C ASN A 60 -17.92 -15.54 -4.80
N GLY A 61 -17.06 -16.23 -4.05
CA GLY A 61 -16.62 -17.60 -4.37
C GLY A 61 -15.51 -17.70 -5.43
N ILE A 62 -15.00 -16.59 -5.96
CA ILE A 62 -13.84 -16.55 -6.85
C ILE A 62 -12.58 -16.36 -6.00
N THR A 63 -11.69 -17.34 -6.04
CA THR A 63 -10.42 -17.27 -5.32
C THR A 63 -9.48 -16.24 -5.97
N LEU A 64 -8.96 -15.32 -5.15
CA LEU A 64 -7.98 -14.32 -5.58
C LEU A 64 -6.52 -14.76 -5.37
N THR A 65 -6.30 -15.81 -4.59
CA THR A 65 -4.95 -16.33 -4.35
C THR A 65 -4.36 -16.87 -5.64
N GLY A 66 -3.14 -16.46 -5.98
CA GLY A 66 -2.47 -16.86 -7.21
C GLY A 66 -2.82 -16.00 -8.42
N LEU A 67 -3.73 -15.02 -8.29
CA LEU A 67 -4.01 -14.05 -9.35
C LEU A 67 -3.00 -12.90 -9.33
N THR A 68 -2.88 -12.23 -10.47
CA THR A 68 -2.16 -10.95 -10.52
C THR A 68 -2.94 -9.85 -9.80
N ASN A 69 -2.26 -8.75 -9.45
CA ASN A 69 -2.90 -7.58 -8.86
C ASN A 69 -4.04 -7.06 -9.76
N TYR A 70 -3.76 -6.99 -11.06
CA TYR A 70 -4.71 -6.53 -12.05
C TYR A 70 -5.94 -7.43 -12.14
N GLU A 71 -5.75 -8.75 -12.23
CA GLU A 71 -6.86 -9.72 -12.28
C GLU A 71 -7.71 -9.67 -11.00
N ALA A 72 -7.07 -9.60 -9.84
CA ALA A 72 -7.78 -9.48 -8.57
C ALA A 72 -8.61 -8.18 -8.48
N LEU A 73 -8.07 -7.07 -8.98
CA LEU A 73 -8.80 -5.81 -9.10
C LEU A 73 -9.97 -5.92 -10.08
N GLU A 74 -9.80 -6.63 -11.20
CA GLU A 74 -10.85 -6.86 -12.17
C GLU A 74 -12.00 -7.66 -11.57
N VAL A 75 -11.70 -8.72 -10.79
CA VAL A 75 -12.72 -9.48 -10.05
C VAL A 75 -13.47 -8.60 -9.05
N LEU A 76 -12.75 -7.81 -8.24
CA LEU A 76 -13.37 -6.88 -7.27
C LEU A 76 -14.25 -5.82 -7.97
N ARG A 77 -13.83 -5.33 -9.14
CA ARG A 77 -14.58 -4.35 -9.94
C ARG A 77 -15.81 -4.96 -10.61
N THR A 78 -15.69 -6.17 -11.15
CA THR A 78 -16.75 -6.86 -11.91
C THR A 78 -17.75 -7.58 -11.00
N ALA A 79 -17.41 -7.77 -9.72
CA ALA A 79 -18.32 -8.34 -8.73
C ALA A 79 -19.69 -7.60 -8.70
N SER A 80 -20.74 -8.32 -8.35
CA SER A 80 -22.11 -7.78 -8.21
C SER A 80 -22.21 -6.66 -7.17
N ASN A 81 -23.37 -5.98 -7.13
CA ASN A 81 -23.62 -4.94 -6.13
C ASN A 81 -23.46 -5.47 -4.69
N GLN A 82 -23.85 -6.72 -4.43
CA GLN A 82 -23.53 -7.42 -3.20
C GLN A 82 -22.25 -8.23 -3.41
N VAL A 83 -21.28 -8.06 -2.52
CA VAL A 83 -19.98 -8.71 -2.58
C VAL A 83 -19.70 -9.42 -1.27
N GLU A 84 -19.48 -10.72 -1.34
CA GLU A 84 -19.02 -11.53 -0.23
C GLU A 84 -17.50 -11.70 -0.32
N LEU A 85 -16.79 -11.23 0.69
CA LEU A 85 -15.34 -11.31 0.79
C LEU A 85 -14.96 -12.35 1.84
N LYS A 86 -14.11 -13.31 1.48
CA LYS A 86 -13.47 -14.19 2.46
C LYS A 86 -12.12 -13.62 2.84
N ILE A 87 -11.96 -13.34 4.13
CA ILE A 87 -10.84 -12.58 4.68
C ILE A 87 -10.05 -13.46 5.63
N CYS A 88 -8.72 -13.37 5.59
CA CYS A 88 -7.84 -13.93 6.60
C CYS A 88 -7.13 -12.81 7.35
N ARG A 89 -7.23 -12.82 8.68
CA ARG A 89 -6.51 -11.92 9.57
C ARG A 89 -5.45 -12.72 10.34
N PRO A 90 -4.18 -12.68 9.95
CA PRO A 90 -3.14 -13.40 10.68
C PRO A 90 -3.08 -12.89 12.15
N PRO A 91 -2.79 -13.78 13.12
CA PRO A 91 -2.66 -13.39 14.53
C PRO A 91 -1.58 -12.31 14.70
N PRO A 92 -1.77 -11.35 15.63
CA PRO A 92 -0.90 -10.18 15.78
C PRO A 92 0.56 -10.46 16.27
N ASP A 93 0.99 -11.71 16.41
CA ASP A 93 2.27 -12.09 17.01
C ASP A 93 3.53 -11.93 16.13
N VAL A 94 3.47 -11.17 15.03
CA VAL A 94 4.69 -10.76 14.27
C VAL A 94 4.57 -9.38 13.59
N LEU A 95 3.70 -8.48 14.06
CA LEU A 95 3.58 -7.12 13.52
C LEU A 95 3.36 -6.06 14.61
N SER A 96 4.22 -6.07 15.62
CA SER A 96 4.39 -4.92 16.52
C SER A 96 5.24 -3.85 15.84
N CYS A 97 4.60 -2.97 15.08
CA CYS A 97 4.97 -1.56 14.93
C CYS A 97 3.73 -0.80 14.45
N VAL A 98 2.77 -0.70 15.37
CA VAL A 98 1.54 0.07 15.23
C VAL A 98 1.84 1.55 14.97
N SER A 99 0.96 2.14 14.18
CA SER A 99 1.05 3.44 13.49
C SER A 99 0.89 4.66 14.45
N PRO A 100 0.91 5.92 13.95
CA PRO A 100 1.20 7.12 14.73
C PRO A 100 0.09 7.54 15.69
N ILE A 101 0.54 8.25 16.72
CA ILE A 101 -0.17 8.95 17.79
C ILE A 101 -1.36 9.75 17.25
N SER A 102 -2.58 9.37 17.60
CA SER A 102 -3.72 10.29 17.65
C SER A 102 -4.67 9.87 18.76
N GLU A 103 -4.32 10.23 20.00
CA GLU A 103 -5.27 10.57 21.07
C GLU A 103 -4.50 11.24 22.22
N VAL A 104 -4.94 12.44 22.61
CA VAL A 104 -4.37 13.31 23.65
C VAL A 104 -5.14 13.05 24.97
N PRO A 105 -4.61 13.39 26.17
CA PRO A 105 -4.06 12.51 27.21
C PRO A 105 -5.03 12.19 28.40
N PRO A 106 -4.61 11.32 29.35
CA PRO A 106 -4.97 11.49 30.77
C PRO A 106 -3.74 11.80 31.68
N PRO A 107 -3.93 12.38 32.87
CA PRO A 107 -2.90 13.09 33.66
C PRO A 107 -1.87 12.17 34.37
N PRO A 108 -0.72 12.70 34.85
CA PRO A 108 0.36 11.90 35.44
C PRO A 108 0.10 11.58 36.92
N PRO A 109 0.65 10.48 37.47
CA PRO A 109 1.83 10.65 38.32
C PRO A 109 2.86 9.49 38.31
N ARG A 110 4.14 9.89 38.17
CA ARG A 110 5.32 9.52 39.00
C ARG A 110 5.85 8.05 39.01
N ARG A 111 7.09 7.85 38.51
CA ARG A 111 8.34 7.62 39.29
C ARG A 111 9.45 6.91 38.45
N GLU A 112 10.42 7.73 37.99
CA GLU A 112 11.88 7.54 37.88
C GLU A 112 12.56 6.48 36.95
N PRO A 113 13.71 6.83 36.30
CA PRO A 113 14.57 5.99 35.43
C PRO A 113 15.78 5.42 36.23
N PRO A 114 16.92 4.92 35.69
CA PRO A 114 17.35 4.64 34.30
C PRO A 114 18.04 3.25 34.12
N SER A 115 18.62 3.02 32.94
CA SER A 115 19.86 2.23 32.62
C SER A 115 19.63 1.14 31.56
N SER A 116 20.52 0.83 30.61
CA SER A 116 21.67 1.45 29.95
C SER A 116 22.25 0.39 29.01
N LEU A 117 22.82 0.79 27.85
CA LEU A 117 23.73 0.00 26.99
C LEU A 117 23.03 -1.15 26.20
N ASN A 118 23.41 -1.54 24.98
CA ASN A 118 24.62 -1.28 24.22
C ASN A 118 24.35 -1.46 22.72
N LEU A 119 25.14 -0.72 21.96
CA LEU A 119 25.39 -0.78 20.53
C LEU A 119 25.78 -2.20 20.06
N THR A 120 25.23 -2.68 18.94
CA THR A 120 26.02 -3.35 17.88
C THR A 120 25.21 -3.54 16.59
N SER A 121 25.80 -3.00 15.52
CA SER A 121 25.73 -3.29 14.09
C SER A 121 24.95 -4.54 13.64
N VAL A 122 24.20 -4.41 12.55
CA VAL A 122 24.65 -4.79 11.19
C VAL A 122 23.71 -4.20 10.14
N SER A 123 24.30 -3.56 9.13
CA SER A 123 23.63 -3.04 7.95
C SER A 123 23.27 -4.19 7.01
N ASP A 124 21.99 -4.31 6.64
CA ASP A 124 21.49 -4.78 5.34
C ASP A 124 19.95 -4.74 5.36
N ASP A 125 19.35 -3.61 4.99
CA ASP A 125 17.93 -3.56 4.58
C ASP A 125 17.75 -2.37 3.63
N GLU A 126 18.43 -2.46 2.48
CA GLU A 126 18.36 -1.47 1.43
C GLU A 126 16.98 -1.51 0.74
N HIS A 127 16.16 -0.51 1.09
CA HIS A 127 15.14 0.12 0.25
C HIS A 127 13.83 -0.65 0.00
N CYS A 128 13.05 -0.86 1.06
CA CYS A 128 11.59 -0.94 0.96
C CYS A 128 11.00 0.43 0.56
N LEU A 129 11.15 0.86 -0.70
CA LEU A 129 10.56 2.10 -1.20
C LEU A 129 9.19 1.81 -1.82
N GLY A 130 8.15 2.19 -1.08
CA GLY A 130 6.77 2.10 -1.54
C GLY A 130 6.50 2.95 -2.78
N GLU A 131 5.62 2.43 -3.64
CA GLU A 131 5.09 3.15 -4.80
C GLU A 131 4.34 4.42 -4.38
N PHE A 132 4.62 5.55 -5.02
CA PHE A 132 4.06 6.86 -4.68
C PHE A 132 3.63 7.63 -5.93
N GLU A 133 2.50 8.35 -5.82
CA GLU A 133 1.97 9.18 -6.90
C GLU A 133 2.48 10.62 -6.75
N VAL A 134 2.92 11.21 -7.86
CA VAL A 134 3.44 12.58 -7.89
C VAL A 134 2.69 13.40 -8.92
N THR A 135 2.02 14.44 -8.45
CA THR A 135 1.37 15.43 -9.32
C THR A 135 2.29 16.63 -9.49
N MET A 136 2.78 16.84 -10.71
CA MET A 136 3.63 17.98 -11.06
C MET A 136 2.96 18.88 -12.10
N ARG A 137 3.15 20.19 -11.95
CA ARG A 137 2.75 21.16 -12.97
C ARG A 137 3.91 21.41 -13.92
N LYS A 138 3.71 21.18 -15.22
CA LYS A 138 4.73 21.48 -16.24
C LYS A 138 5.11 22.97 -16.17
N LEU A 139 6.38 23.26 -15.95
CA LEU A 139 6.95 24.61 -16.00
C LEU A 139 7.82 24.72 -17.25
N GLN A 140 7.61 25.78 -18.04
CA GLN A 140 8.31 25.99 -19.32
C GLN A 140 8.23 24.77 -20.28
N GLY A 141 7.12 24.04 -20.28
CA GLY A 141 6.91 22.88 -21.14
C GLY A 141 7.58 21.57 -20.68
N SER A 142 8.25 21.56 -19.52
CA SER A 142 8.93 20.37 -18.98
C SER A 142 8.57 20.11 -17.52
N LEU A 143 8.81 18.88 -17.06
CA LEU A 143 8.67 18.49 -15.64
C LEU A 143 9.99 18.61 -14.87
N GLY A 144 11.09 18.92 -15.56
CA GLY A 144 12.38 19.20 -14.94
C GLY A 144 13.24 17.97 -14.61
N PHE A 145 12.99 16.79 -15.18
CA PHE A 145 13.86 15.62 -15.03
C PHE A 145 14.18 14.97 -16.38
N THR A 146 15.21 14.12 -16.38
CA THR A 146 15.65 13.33 -17.54
C THR A 146 15.44 11.85 -17.28
N LEU A 147 15.22 11.07 -18.34
CA LEU A 147 14.93 9.64 -18.25
C LEU A 147 16.08 8.80 -18.83
N ARG A 148 16.33 7.63 -18.23
CA ARG A 148 17.20 6.57 -18.76
C ARG A 148 16.29 5.46 -19.29
N LYS A 149 16.46 5.10 -20.57
CA LYS A 149 15.79 3.95 -21.18
C LYS A 149 16.69 2.73 -20.94
N GLU A 150 16.22 1.78 -20.14
CA GLU A 150 16.98 0.54 -19.85
C GLU A 150 16.43 -0.65 -20.66
N ASP A 151 15.12 -0.68 -20.95
CA ASP A 151 14.50 -1.78 -21.70
C ASP A 151 13.47 -1.31 -22.74
N ASP A 152 13.17 -2.19 -23.71
CA ASP A 152 12.19 -1.98 -24.79
C ASP A 152 10.74 -2.23 -24.33
N SER A 153 10.47 -2.14 -23.03
CA SER A 153 9.12 -2.19 -22.46
C SER A 153 8.50 -0.79 -22.45
N ALA A 154 7.21 -0.68 -22.79
CA ALA A 154 6.54 0.57 -23.17
C ALA A 154 6.55 1.71 -22.11
N LEU A 155 6.91 1.43 -20.85
CA LEU A 155 7.05 2.44 -19.78
C LEU A 155 8.36 2.27 -18.97
N GLY A 156 9.36 1.52 -19.46
CA GLY A 156 10.61 1.19 -18.79
C GLY A 156 11.62 2.35 -18.62
N HIS A 157 11.16 3.47 -18.07
CA HIS A 157 11.94 4.69 -17.91
C HIS A 157 12.24 4.97 -16.43
N TYR A 158 13.54 5.05 -16.12
CA TYR A 158 14.02 5.46 -14.80
C TYR A 158 14.42 6.94 -14.83
N ILE A 159 14.20 7.67 -13.75
CA ILE A 159 14.67 9.05 -13.61
C ILE A 159 16.20 9.03 -13.56
N ARG A 160 16.85 9.59 -14.58
CA ARG A 160 18.32 9.70 -14.63
C ARG A 160 18.82 10.81 -13.72
N ALA A 161 18.18 11.97 -13.78
CA ALA A 161 18.56 13.15 -13.03
C ALA A 161 17.41 14.16 -12.99
N LEU A 162 17.32 14.90 -11.88
CA LEU A 162 16.49 16.09 -11.73
C LEU A 162 17.30 17.30 -12.18
N VAL A 163 16.81 18.03 -13.17
CA VAL A 163 17.53 19.12 -13.85
C VAL A 163 16.95 20.49 -13.48
N ARG A 164 15.63 20.58 -13.27
CA ARG A 164 14.91 21.85 -13.01
C ARG A 164 13.69 21.62 -12.11
N GLU A 165 13.14 22.71 -11.57
CA GLU A 165 11.82 22.69 -10.93
C GLU A 165 10.72 22.39 -11.97
N PRO A 166 9.61 21.72 -11.59
CA PRO A 166 9.21 21.33 -10.23
C PRO A 166 9.90 20.06 -9.69
N ALA A 167 10.64 19.34 -10.52
CA ALA A 167 11.25 18.07 -10.12
C ALA A 167 12.19 18.19 -8.92
N LEU A 168 13.02 19.23 -8.89
CA LEU A 168 13.95 19.49 -7.78
C LEU A 168 13.25 19.86 -6.47
N THR A 169 12.07 20.46 -6.54
CA THR A 169 11.29 20.90 -5.38
C THR A 169 10.51 19.74 -4.77
N ASP A 170 10.10 18.76 -5.58
CA ASP A 170 9.38 17.59 -5.11
C ASP A 170 10.36 16.63 -4.41
N SER A 171 10.43 16.71 -3.08
CA SER A 171 11.37 15.92 -2.26
C SER A 171 11.10 14.41 -2.29
N ARG A 172 10.07 13.96 -3.02
CA ARG A 172 9.70 12.55 -3.14
C ARG A 172 10.36 11.88 -4.33
N ILE A 173 10.56 12.60 -5.43
CA ILE A 173 11.24 12.06 -6.61
C ILE A 173 12.76 12.17 -6.47
N ARG A 174 13.48 11.16 -6.95
CA ARG A 174 14.94 11.11 -6.93
C ARG A 174 15.46 10.48 -8.22
N ALA A 175 16.73 10.75 -8.51
CA ALA A 175 17.43 10.02 -9.56
C ALA A 175 17.53 8.54 -9.15
N GLY A 176 17.12 7.63 -10.04
CA GLY A 176 16.99 6.19 -9.79
C GLY A 176 15.55 5.71 -9.74
N ASP A 177 14.57 6.60 -9.56
CA ASP A 177 13.17 6.19 -9.41
C ASP A 177 12.60 5.66 -10.73
N LYS A 178 11.82 4.58 -10.64
CA LYS A 178 11.13 3.97 -11.79
C LYS A 178 9.78 4.62 -12.01
N ILE A 179 9.53 5.11 -13.22
CA ILE A 179 8.20 5.55 -13.60
C ILE A 179 7.42 4.34 -14.07
N ILE A 180 6.28 4.14 -13.42
CA ILE A 180 5.37 3.02 -13.67
C ILE A 180 4.15 3.46 -14.49
N ALA A 181 3.77 4.74 -14.42
CA ALA A 181 2.62 5.35 -15.06
C ALA A 181 2.79 6.89 -15.10
N VAL A 182 2.20 7.55 -16.10
CA VAL A 182 2.23 9.01 -16.31
C VAL A 182 0.85 9.59 -16.64
#